data_AF-A0A9Q4CMS0-F1
#
_entry.id   AF-A0A9Q4CMS0-F1
#
_cell.length_a   1.000
_cell.length_b   1.000
_cell.length_c   1.000
_cell.angle_alpha   90.00
_cell.angle_beta   90.00
_cell.angle_gamma   90.00
#
_symmetry.space_group_name_H-M   'P 1'
#
loop_
_entity.id
_entity.type
_entity.pdbx_description
1 polymer ?
#
loop_
_entity_poly.entity_id
_entity_poly.type
_entity_poly.pdbx_seq_one_letter_code
_entity_poly.pdbx_strand_id
1 'polypeptide(L)'
;MQLKTRIIDMSPTLKAINQVDPEAFDAFFADYKNAGSIPGKREGHYMRVQQWATANLKHLLYLAADDAVINYGKMRLQFLQKALAQDTSGDFCFRVLHPEVSGPPDMKLASAEYRNFIISNRAVLDLVNSAGEGIPVEHYSADDINILFSAQIQEPADKYGDRFLMDDLLALAENKRQTCQMEIDLMDAVLKAPPRESAELIRYVFADEWPE
;
A
#
# COMPACT_ATOMS: atom_id res chain seq x y z
N MET A 1 -17.15 -9.22 23.69
CA MET A 1 -17.72 -9.20 22.33
C MET A 1 -17.97 -7.78 21.83
N GLN A 2 -18.76 -6.94 22.53
CA GLN A 2 -19.10 -5.57 22.07
C GLN A 2 -17.92 -4.65 21.73
N LEU A 3 -16.83 -4.67 22.51
CA LEU A 3 -15.65 -3.83 22.23
C LEU A 3 -14.91 -4.27 20.95
N LYS A 4 -14.84 -5.58 20.67
CA LYS A 4 -14.17 -6.12 19.47
C LYS A 4 -14.90 -5.65 18.20
N THR A 5 -16.23 -5.80 18.17
CA THR A 5 -17.08 -5.33 17.08
C THR A 5 -16.96 -3.82 16.87
N ARG A 6 -17.01 -3.02 17.96
CA ARG A 6 -16.84 -1.57 17.85
C ARG A 6 -15.50 -1.18 17.22
N ILE A 7 -14.41 -1.88 17.55
CA ILE A 7 -13.08 -1.59 16.98
C ILE A 7 -13.00 -1.98 15.51
N ILE A 8 -13.62 -3.10 15.11
CA ILE A 8 -13.74 -3.47 13.69
C ILE A 8 -14.45 -2.34 12.92
N ASP A 9 -15.51 -1.78 13.50
CA ASP A 9 -16.30 -0.72 12.86
C ASP A 9 -15.60 0.66 12.85
N MET A 10 -14.47 0.82 13.55
CA MET A 10 -13.73 2.09 13.57
C MET A 10 -12.93 2.36 12.28
N SER A 11 -12.56 1.33 11.53
CA SER A 11 -11.75 1.48 10.32
C SER A 11 -12.05 0.38 9.31
N PRO A 12 -12.32 0.71 8.03
CA PRO A 12 -12.52 -0.29 6.98
C PRO A 12 -11.33 -1.25 6.84
N THR A 13 -10.10 -0.78 7.02
CA THR A 13 -8.90 -1.63 6.98
C THR A 13 -8.91 -2.69 8.08
N LEU A 14 -9.35 -2.36 9.29
CA LEU A 14 -9.47 -3.35 10.38
C LEU A 14 -10.53 -4.41 10.07
N LYS A 15 -11.63 -4.00 9.42
CA LYS A 15 -12.63 -4.94 8.91
C LYS A 15 -12.08 -5.86 7.83
N ALA A 16 -11.27 -5.32 6.92
CA ALA A 16 -10.58 -6.09 5.88
C ALA A 16 -9.64 -7.14 6.49
N ILE A 17 -8.80 -6.73 7.46
CA ILE A 17 -7.90 -7.64 8.19
C ILE A 17 -8.70 -8.76 8.85
N ASN A 18 -9.77 -8.44 9.59
CA ASN A 18 -10.58 -9.46 10.26
C ASN A 18 -11.29 -10.42 9.28
N GLN A 19 -11.57 -10.01 8.05
CA GLN A 19 -12.18 -10.87 7.04
C GLN A 19 -11.19 -11.87 6.43
N VAL A 20 -9.95 -11.42 6.16
CA VAL A 20 -8.91 -12.26 5.52
C VAL A 20 -8.14 -13.07 6.54
N ASP A 21 -7.77 -12.44 7.66
CA ASP A 21 -6.89 -12.99 8.70
C ASP A 21 -7.43 -12.62 10.09
N PRO A 22 -8.42 -13.36 10.61
CA PRO A 22 -8.98 -13.14 11.94
C PRO A 22 -7.93 -13.25 13.06
N GLU A 23 -6.89 -14.06 12.88
CA GLU A 23 -5.83 -14.26 13.87
C GLU A 23 -4.95 -13.02 13.98
N ALA A 24 -4.54 -12.43 12.84
CA ALA A 24 -3.85 -11.14 12.84
C ALA A 24 -4.70 -10.02 13.45
N PHE A 25 -6.02 -10.03 13.21
CA PHE A 25 -6.92 -9.09 13.88
C PHE A 25 -6.99 -9.32 15.39
N ASP A 26 -7.00 -10.58 15.85
CA ASP A 26 -7.00 -10.88 17.28
C ASP A 26 -5.69 -10.47 17.96
N ALA A 27 -4.54 -10.66 17.31
CA ALA A 27 -3.26 -10.12 17.76
C ALA A 27 -3.30 -8.59 17.85
N PHE A 28 -3.81 -7.91 16.82
CA PHE A 28 -4.02 -6.46 16.82
C PHE A 28 -4.90 -6.02 18.00
N PHE A 29 -6.04 -6.70 18.22
CA PHE A 29 -7.00 -6.36 19.26
C PHE A 29 -6.43 -6.58 20.67
N ALA A 30 -5.63 -7.63 20.86
CA ALA A 30 -4.91 -7.87 22.11
C ALA A 30 -3.94 -6.72 22.41
N ASP A 31 -3.20 -6.25 21.41
CA ASP A 31 -2.29 -5.13 21.57
C ASP A 31 -3.03 -3.82 21.87
N TYR A 32 -4.12 -3.53 21.16
CA TYR A 32 -4.95 -2.35 21.43
C TYR A 32 -5.45 -2.33 22.88
N LYS A 33 -5.97 -3.47 23.38
CA LYS A 33 -6.42 -3.59 24.78
C LYS A 33 -5.30 -3.36 25.78
N ASN A 34 -4.11 -3.88 25.48
CA ASN A 34 -2.94 -3.75 26.32
C ASN A 34 -2.23 -2.39 26.15
N ALA A 35 -2.68 -1.53 25.23
CA ALA A 35 -2.01 -0.28 24.86
C ALA A 35 -2.38 0.95 25.68
N GLY A 36 -2.96 0.80 26.88
CA GLY A 36 -3.10 1.93 27.81
C GLY A 36 -1.78 2.73 27.90
N SER A 37 -1.87 4.06 27.82
CA SER A 37 -0.86 5.15 28.01
C SER A 37 0.64 4.93 27.69
N ILE A 38 1.06 3.83 27.08
CA ILE A 38 2.47 3.44 26.93
C ILE A 38 3.01 3.97 25.60
N PRO A 39 4.07 4.81 25.60
CA PRO A 39 4.74 5.28 24.40
C PRO A 39 5.27 4.12 23.53
N GLY A 40 5.23 4.24 22.19
CA GLY A 40 5.75 3.24 21.25
C GLY A 40 4.72 2.22 20.73
N LYS A 41 3.58 2.06 21.40
CA LYS A 41 2.55 1.08 20.97
C LYS A 41 1.74 1.53 19.75
N ARG A 42 1.65 2.83 19.46
CA ARG A 42 0.96 3.35 18.26
C ARG A 42 1.76 3.10 16.99
N GLU A 43 3.08 3.25 17.10
CA GLU A 43 4.05 2.93 16.06
C GLU A 43 4.03 1.42 15.77
N GLY A 44 3.93 0.58 16.81
CA GLY A 44 3.69 -0.86 16.68
C GLY A 44 2.37 -1.24 16.01
N HIS A 45 1.30 -0.44 16.19
CA HIS A 45 0.03 -0.66 15.46
C HIS A 45 0.19 -0.44 13.95
N TYR A 46 0.88 0.63 13.56
CA TYR A 46 1.13 0.93 12.15
C TYR A 46 1.95 -0.20 11.49
N MET A 47 3.00 -0.67 12.17
CA MET A 47 3.84 -1.76 11.66
C MET A 47 3.07 -3.05 11.41
N ARG A 48 2.16 -3.44 12.31
CA ARG A 48 1.34 -4.66 12.10
C ARG A 48 0.41 -4.56 10.90
N VAL A 49 -0.19 -3.39 10.68
CA VAL A 49 -1.02 -3.17 9.50
C VAL A 49 -0.18 -3.24 8.24
N GLN A 50 1.03 -2.67 8.23
CA GLN A 50 1.97 -2.79 7.11
C GLN A 50 2.40 -4.23 6.86
N GLN A 51 2.76 -4.99 7.91
CA GLN A 51 3.14 -6.40 7.78
C GLN A 51 2.01 -7.26 7.21
N TRP A 52 0.78 -7.07 7.72
CA TRP A 52 -0.38 -7.74 7.14
C TRP A 52 -0.59 -7.34 5.68
N ALA A 53 -0.44 -6.06 5.36
CA ALA A 53 -0.58 -5.54 4.00
C ALA A 53 0.46 -6.18 3.06
N THR A 54 1.74 -6.22 3.43
CA THR A 54 2.80 -6.91 2.67
C THR A 54 2.49 -8.38 2.45
N ALA A 55 1.96 -9.07 3.46
CA ALA A 55 1.67 -10.50 3.37
C ALA A 55 0.43 -10.84 2.52
N ASN A 56 -0.52 -9.91 2.37
CA ASN A 56 -1.84 -10.22 1.79
C ASN A 56 -2.17 -9.45 0.51
N LEU A 57 -1.67 -8.22 0.34
CA LEU A 57 -2.10 -7.34 -0.74
C LEU A 57 -1.81 -7.92 -2.13
N LYS A 58 -0.65 -8.54 -2.36
CA LYS A 58 -0.32 -9.17 -3.64
C LYS A 58 -1.39 -10.17 -4.08
N HIS A 59 -1.76 -11.07 -3.17
CA HIS A 59 -2.77 -12.09 -3.44
C HIS A 59 -4.16 -11.46 -3.66
N LEU A 60 -4.53 -10.47 -2.84
CA LEU A 60 -5.81 -9.77 -2.97
C LEU A 60 -5.90 -8.99 -4.30
N LEU A 61 -4.83 -8.33 -4.72
CA LEU A 61 -4.76 -7.60 -5.99
C LEU A 61 -4.88 -8.56 -7.17
N TYR A 62 -4.23 -9.72 -7.10
CA TYR A 62 -4.32 -10.74 -8.14
C TYR A 62 -5.77 -11.22 -8.35
N LEU A 63 -6.50 -11.48 -7.26
CA LEU A 63 -7.86 -12.02 -7.33
C LEU A 63 -8.98 -10.99 -7.54
N ALA A 64 -8.78 -9.74 -7.13
CA ALA A 64 -9.83 -8.73 -7.18
C ALA A 64 -10.13 -8.25 -8.62
N ALA A 65 -11.35 -7.80 -8.85
CA ALA A 65 -11.76 -7.18 -10.11
C ALA A 65 -10.99 -5.87 -10.39
N ASP A 66 -10.91 -5.52 -11.67
CA ASP A 66 -10.10 -4.38 -12.14
C ASP A 66 -10.47 -3.04 -11.48
N ASP A 67 -11.76 -2.79 -11.24
CA ASP A 67 -12.22 -1.55 -10.62
C ASP A 67 -11.75 -1.41 -9.16
N ALA A 68 -11.76 -2.51 -8.40
CA ALA A 68 -11.24 -2.56 -7.04
C ALA A 68 -9.71 -2.36 -7.01
N VAL A 69 -9.00 -2.98 -7.95
CA VAL A 69 -7.54 -2.81 -8.11
C VAL A 69 -7.18 -1.37 -8.47
N ILE A 70 -7.88 -0.75 -9.42
CA ILE A 70 -7.68 0.65 -9.80
C ILE A 70 -8.00 1.58 -8.62
N ASN A 71 -9.07 1.31 -7.86
CA ASN A 71 -9.42 2.08 -6.68
C ASN A 71 -8.31 2.00 -5.60
N TYR A 72 -7.74 0.81 -5.40
CA TYR A 72 -6.57 0.64 -4.55
C TYR A 72 -5.35 1.42 -5.07
N GLY A 73 -5.06 1.37 -6.37
CA GLY A 73 -3.97 2.14 -6.99
C GLY A 73 -4.14 3.65 -6.77
N LYS A 74 -5.34 4.19 -6.98
CA LYS A 74 -5.66 5.61 -6.72
C LYS A 74 -5.47 5.98 -5.26
N MET A 75 -5.92 5.11 -4.35
CA MET A 75 -5.70 5.28 -2.91
C MET A 75 -4.20 5.30 -2.60
N ARG A 76 -3.42 4.36 -3.15
CA ARG A 76 -1.96 4.27 -2.95
C ARG A 76 -1.25 5.54 -3.44
N LEU A 77 -1.58 6.03 -4.63
CA LEU A 77 -1.04 7.28 -5.16
C LEU A 77 -1.32 8.46 -4.20
N GLN A 78 -2.60 8.62 -3.80
CA GLN A 78 -2.99 9.68 -2.88
C GLN A 78 -2.33 9.55 -1.50
N PHE A 79 -2.19 8.31 -1.00
CA PHE A 79 -1.51 7.99 0.24
C PHE A 79 -0.05 8.47 0.22
N LEU A 80 0.68 8.16 -0.85
CA LEU A 80 2.10 8.55 -1.01
C LEU A 80 2.25 10.06 -1.18
N GLN A 81 1.41 10.69 -1.99
CA GLN A 81 1.40 12.16 -2.16
C GLN A 81 1.16 12.86 -0.82
N LYS A 82 0.18 12.39 -0.04
CA LYS A 82 -0.09 12.96 1.29
C LYS A 82 1.02 12.66 2.28
N ALA A 83 1.65 11.48 2.23
CA ALA A 83 2.79 11.14 3.07
C ALA A 83 3.98 12.07 2.80
N LEU A 84 4.31 12.33 1.53
CA LEU A 84 5.37 13.25 1.14
C LEU A 84 5.06 14.71 1.56
N ALA A 85 3.78 15.09 1.56
CA ALA A 85 3.35 16.40 2.04
C ALA A 85 3.45 16.58 3.57
N GLN A 86 3.64 15.50 4.36
CA GLN A 86 3.84 15.63 5.81
C GLN A 86 5.22 16.19 6.16
N ASP A 87 6.22 15.90 5.34
CA ASP A 87 7.60 16.35 5.52
C ASP A 87 8.28 16.45 4.15
N THR A 88 8.63 17.67 3.76
CA THR A 88 9.23 17.96 2.45
C THR A 88 10.65 17.42 2.29
N SER A 89 11.31 16.98 3.38
CA SER A 89 12.56 16.24 3.31
C SER A 89 12.39 14.83 2.73
N GLY A 90 11.15 14.31 2.74
CA GLY A 90 10.82 12.95 2.34
C GLY A 90 11.01 11.91 3.45
N ASP A 91 11.53 12.25 4.63
CA ASP A 91 11.79 11.27 5.70
C ASP A 91 10.51 10.58 6.16
N PHE A 92 9.43 11.32 6.37
CA PHE A 92 8.14 10.74 6.75
C PHE A 92 7.63 9.72 5.72
N CYS A 93 7.64 10.09 4.43
CA CYS A 93 7.20 9.21 3.36
C CYS A 93 8.14 8.00 3.17
N PHE A 94 9.44 8.19 3.30
CA PHE A 94 10.40 7.08 3.18
C PHE A 94 10.21 6.06 4.30
N ARG A 95 9.93 6.50 5.53
CA ARG A 95 9.57 5.60 6.65
C ARG A 95 8.24 4.88 6.45
N VAL A 96 7.31 5.50 5.73
CA VAL A 96 6.05 4.88 5.33
C VAL A 96 6.29 3.75 4.31
N LEU A 97 7.20 3.97 3.36
CA LEU A 97 7.55 3.00 2.31
C LEU A 97 8.45 1.86 2.82
N HIS A 98 9.48 2.21 3.59
CA HIS A 98 10.57 1.33 4.02
C HIS A 98 10.78 1.38 5.54
N PRO A 99 9.75 1.06 6.34
CA PRO A 99 9.87 1.08 7.80
C PRO A 99 10.90 0.07 8.34
N GLU A 100 11.23 -0.98 7.58
CA GLU A 100 12.24 -1.98 7.90
C GLU A 100 13.67 -1.43 7.94
N VAL A 101 13.96 -0.38 7.16
CA VAL A 101 15.30 0.24 7.10
C VAL A 101 15.38 1.47 8.00
N SER A 102 14.35 2.33 7.97
CA SER A 102 14.38 3.60 8.71
C SER A 102 13.62 3.58 10.03
N GLY A 103 12.86 2.52 10.32
CA GLY A 103 11.85 2.50 11.38
C GLY A 103 10.54 3.16 10.94
N PRO A 104 9.42 2.91 11.65
CA PRO A 104 8.12 3.47 11.31
C PRO A 104 8.09 5.01 11.39
N PRO A 105 7.15 5.66 10.69
CA PRO A 105 6.90 7.09 10.83
C PRO A 105 6.28 7.42 12.20
N ASP A 106 6.63 8.56 12.79
CA ASP A 106 5.94 9.05 13.98
C ASP A 106 4.57 9.64 13.59
N MET A 107 3.53 8.82 13.77
CA MET A 107 2.16 9.18 13.45
C MET A 107 1.58 10.32 14.31
N LYS A 108 2.27 10.77 15.36
CA LYS A 108 1.90 11.99 16.12
C LYS A 108 2.20 13.25 15.33
N LEU A 109 3.25 13.22 14.50
CA LEU A 109 3.67 14.34 13.64
C LEU A 109 2.80 14.47 12.40
N ALA A 110 2.10 13.41 12.01
CA ALA A 110 1.14 13.46 10.91
C ALA A 110 0.04 14.52 11.15
N SER A 111 -0.43 15.12 10.07
CA SER A 111 -1.62 15.97 10.07
C SER A 111 -2.89 15.17 10.41
N ALA A 112 -3.90 15.86 10.93
CA ALA A 112 -5.22 15.25 11.15
C ALA A 112 -5.84 14.77 9.84
N GLU A 113 -5.61 15.50 8.73
CA GLU A 113 -6.06 15.12 7.40
C GLU A 113 -5.47 13.77 6.97
N TYR A 114 -4.14 13.59 7.07
CA TYR A 114 -3.48 12.33 6.71
C TYR A 114 -3.99 11.15 7.56
N ARG A 115 -4.14 11.35 8.87
CA ARG A 115 -4.68 10.32 9.76
C ARG A 115 -6.13 9.96 9.40
N ASN A 116 -6.98 10.95 9.16
CA ASN A 116 -8.36 10.72 8.78
C ASN A 116 -8.46 9.98 7.46
N PHE A 117 -7.63 10.35 6.48
CA PHE A 117 -7.53 9.65 5.20
C PHE A 117 -7.24 8.16 5.41
N ILE A 118 -6.19 7.81 6.17
CA ILE A 118 -5.85 6.40 6.45
C ILE A 118 -6.99 5.66 7.15
N ILE A 119 -7.59 6.26 8.18
CA ILE A 119 -8.58 5.58 9.04
C ILE A 119 -9.88 5.30 8.28
N SER A 120 -10.32 6.24 7.44
CA SER A 120 -11.62 6.21 6.77
C SER A 120 -11.62 5.62 5.36
N ASN A 121 -10.44 5.44 4.75
CA ASN A 121 -10.35 4.91 3.40
C ASN A 121 -10.84 3.46 3.34
N ARG A 122 -11.58 3.13 2.27
CA ARG A 122 -12.21 1.81 2.09
C ARG A 122 -11.54 0.92 1.07
N ALA A 123 -10.55 1.40 0.31
CA ALA A 123 -10.02 0.70 -0.85
C ALA A 123 -9.52 -0.72 -0.54
N VAL A 124 -8.88 -0.93 0.63
CA VAL A 124 -8.43 -2.27 1.06
C VAL A 124 -9.63 -3.19 1.37
N LEU A 125 -10.68 -2.68 1.99
CA LEU A 125 -11.90 -3.45 2.26
C LEU A 125 -12.63 -3.79 0.96
N ASP A 126 -12.72 -2.84 0.03
CA ASP A 126 -13.36 -3.06 -1.27
C ASP A 126 -12.56 -4.08 -2.09
N LEU A 127 -11.22 -4.05 -2.02
CA LEU A 127 -10.33 -5.06 -2.58
C LEU A 127 -10.58 -6.46 -2.00
N VAL A 128 -10.67 -6.57 -0.66
CA VAL A 128 -10.99 -7.85 0.01
C VAL A 128 -12.36 -8.39 -0.40
N ASN A 129 -13.38 -7.53 -0.44
CA ASN A 129 -14.72 -7.96 -0.84
C ASN A 129 -14.72 -8.46 -2.29
N SER A 130 -14.07 -7.73 -3.20
CA SER A 130 -13.98 -8.10 -4.62
C SER A 130 -13.24 -9.42 -4.82
N ALA A 131 -12.08 -9.61 -4.18
CA ALA A 131 -11.36 -10.89 -4.22
C ALA A 131 -12.19 -12.05 -3.67
N GLY A 132 -13.02 -11.79 -2.65
CA GLY A 132 -13.91 -12.78 -2.04
C GLY A 132 -15.12 -13.20 -2.89
N GLU A 133 -15.43 -12.49 -3.98
CA GLU A 133 -16.52 -12.88 -4.90
C GLU A 133 -16.17 -14.14 -5.71
N GLY A 134 -14.87 -14.47 -5.83
CA GLY A 134 -14.40 -15.67 -6.52
C GLY A 134 -14.64 -15.65 -8.03
N ILE A 135 -14.86 -14.47 -8.60
CA ILE A 135 -14.97 -14.28 -10.06
C ILE A 135 -13.58 -14.42 -10.66
N PRO A 136 -13.35 -15.33 -11.62
CA PRO A 136 -12.06 -15.45 -12.29
C PRO A 136 -11.66 -14.15 -12.98
N VAL A 137 -10.42 -13.74 -12.77
CA VAL A 137 -9.80 -12.59 -13.43
C VAL A 137 -8.87 -13.12 -14.50
N GLU A 138 -9.03 -12.65 -15.74
CA GLU A 138 -8.06 -12.93 -16.79
C GLU A 138 -6.78 -12.13 -16.50
N HIS A 139 -5.62 -12.69 -16.81
CA HIS A 139 -4.34 -12.01 -16.65
C HIS A 139 -3.58 -11.98 -17.96
N TYR A 140 -2.78 -10.93 -18.16
CA TYR A 140 -1.85 -10.90 -19.28
C TYR A 140 -0.73 -11.92 -19.08
N SER A 141 -0.20 -12.42 -20.20
CA SER A 141 1.01 -13.24 -20.16
C SER A 141 2.18 -12.45 -19.59
N ALA A 142 3.20 -13.14 -19.08
CA ALA A 142 4.41 -12.51 -18.57
C ALA A 142 5.09 -11.61 -19.64
N ASP A 143 5.10 -12.03 -20.91
CA ASP A 143 5.68 -11.25 -22.00
C ASP A 143 4.86 -9.98 -22.29
N ASP A 144 3.53 -10.10 -22.36
CA ASP A 144 2.65 -8.97 -22.67
C ASP A 144 2.68 -7.92 -21.56
N ILE A 145 2.64 -8.33 -20.29
CA ILE A 145 2.69 -7.38 -19.17
C ILE A 145 4.05 -6.71 -19.07
N ASN A 146 5.15 -7.40 -19.38
CA ASN A 146 6.50 -6.83 -19.39
C ASN A 146 6.64 -5.73 -20.45
N ILE A 147 6.17 -6.00 -21.68
CA ILE A 147 6.18 -5.03 -22.78
C ILE A 147 5.35 -3.80 -22.40
N LEU A 148 4.13 -4.03 -21.91
CA LEU A 148 3.23 -2.97 -21.49
C LEU A 148 3.80 -2.12 -20.35
N PHE A 149 4.36 -2.77 -19.32
CA PHE A 149 4.94 -2.09 -18.17
C PHE A 149 6.10 -1.20 -18.60
N SER A 150 7.04 -1.75 -19.37
CA SER A 150 8.20 -1.02 -19.90
C SER A 150 7.78 0.23 -20.68
N ALA A 151 6.75 0.11 -21.54
CA ALA A 151 6.23 1.23 -22.29
C ALA A 151 5.56 2.28 -21.38
N GLN A 152 4.79 1.85 -20.38
CA GLN A 152 4.03 2.75 -19.51
C GLN A 152 4.94 3.58 -18.59
N ILE A 153 6.07 3.03 -18.15
CA ILE A 153 6.99 3.69 -17.21
C ILE A 153 8.13 4.45 -17.89
N GLN A 154 8.13 4.56 -19.21
CA GLN A 154 9.25 5.16 -19.96
C GLN A 154 9.57 6.58 -19.49
N GLU A 155 8.57 7.43 -19.28
CA GLU A 155 8.79 8.82 -18.81
C GLU A 155 9.45 8.86 -17.41
N PRO A 156 8.94 8.17 -16.38
CA PRO A 156 9.66 8.01 -15.11
C PRO A 156 11.07 7.44 -15.28
N ALA A 157 11.25 6.41 -16.11
CA ALA A 157 12.55 5.79 -16.35
C ALA A 157 13.56 6.78 -16.94
N ASP A 158 13.16 7.56 -17.94
CA ASP A 158 14.00 8.60 -18.55
C ASP A 158 14.35 9.71 -17.56
N LYS A 159 13.41 10.07 -16.66
CA LYS A 159 13.59 11.12 -15.66
C LYS A 159 14.57 10.74 -14.55
N TYR A 160 14.56 9.48 -14.13
CA TYR A 160 15.31 9.01 -12.95
C TYR A 160 16.52 8.14 -13.29
N GLY A 161 16.62 7.63 -14.52
CA GLY A 161 17.70 6.77 -14.98
C GLY A 161 17.84 5.52 -14.12
N ASP A 162 19.08 5.09 -13.88
CA ASP A 162 19.41 3.87 -13.13
C ASP A 162 18.89 3.84 -11.68
N ARG A 163 18.38 4.96 -11.14
CA ARG A 163 17.77 5.02 -9.81
C ARG A 163 16.30 4.55 -9.82
N PHE A 164 15.65 4.54 -10.98
CA PHE A 164 14.26 4.10 -11.09
C PHE A 164 14.17 2.59 -10.92
N LEU A 165 13.26 2.12 -10.05
CA LEU A 165 13.10 0.69 -9.71
C LEU A 165 14.36 0.03 -9.12
N MET A 166 15.23 0.81 -8.47
CA MET A 166 16.38 0.26 -7.75
C MET A 166 15.93 -0.40 -6.44
N ASP A 167 16.37 -1.63 -6.19
CA ASP A 167 16.01 -2.38 -4.97
C ASP A 167 16.95 -2.14 -3.77
N ASP A 168 18.09 -1.45 -3.97
CA ASP A 168 19.01 -1.12 -2.88
C ASP A 168 18.45 -0.03 -1.97
N LEU A 169 17.83 -0.48 -0.88
CA LEU A 169 17.20 0.40 0.11
C LEU A 169 18.17 1.38 0.79
N LEU A 170 19.47 1.04 0.91
CA LEU A 170 20.46 1.96 1.48
C LEU A 170 20.78 3.09 0.50
N ALA A 171 20.94 2.76 -0.78
CA ALA A 171 21.13 3.76 -1.84
C ALA A 171 19.87 4.64 -2.03
N LEU A 172 18.67 4.06 -1.89
CA LEU A 172 17.42 4.81 -1.88
C LEU A 172 17.30 5.75 -0.67
N ALA A 173 17.85 5.39 0.49
CA ALA A 173 17.84 6.21 1.69
C ALA A 173 18.71 7.47 1.59
N GLU A 174 19.67 7.52 0.66
CA GLU A 174 20.51 8.71 0.41
C GLU A 174 19.69 9.89 -0.12
N ASN A 175 18.60 9.62 -0.84
CA ASN A 175 17.69 10.65 -1.38
C ASN A 175 16.22 10.26 -1.19
N LYS A 176 15.81 10.24 0.08
CA LYS A 176 14.45 9.88 0.53
C LYS A 176 13.33 10.58 -0.23
N ARG A 177 13.46 11.89 -0.47
CA ARG A 177 12.49 12.67 -1.23
C ARG A 177 12.36 12.16 -2.66
N GLN A 178 13.48 11.91 -3.34
CA GLN A 178 13.46 11.37 -4.69
C GLN A 178 12.83 9.99 -4.72
N THR A 179 13.18 9.10 -3.78
CA THR A 179 12.56 7.77 -3.65
C THR A 179 11.03 7.85 -3.54
N CYS A 180 10.53 8.71 -2.66
CA CYS A 180 9.10 8.97 -2.58
C CYS A 180 8.48 9.49 -3.87
N GLN A 181 9.19 10.36 -4.59
CA GLN A 181 8.70 10.88 -5.86
C GLN A 181 8.71 9.80 -6.96
N MET A 182 9.70 8.90 -6.98
CA MET A 182 9.76 7.78 -7.92
C MET A 182 8.55 6.86 -7.75
N GLU A 183 8.19 6.51 -6.50
CA GLU A 183 6.99 5.71 -6.20
C GLU A 183 5.69 6.42 -6.61
N ILE A 184 5.61 7.73 -6.40
CA ILE A 184 4.45 8.54 -6.84
C ILE A 184 4.36 8.54 -8.36
N ASP A 185 5.47 8.77 -9.07
CA ASP A 185 5.51 8.83 -10.53
C ASP A 185 5.25 7.47 -11.17
N LEU A 186 5.71 6.37 -10.55
CA LEU A 186 5.38 5.00 -10.95
C LEU A 186 3.87 4.76 -10.85
N MET A 187 3.27 5.03 -9.70
CA MET A 187 1.83 4.82 -9.49
C MET A 187 0.98 5.73 -10.40
N ASP A 188 1.40 6.97 -10.61
CA ASP A 188 0.74 7.90 -11.53
C ASP A 188 0.84 7.41 -12.99
N ALA A 189 2.00 6.89 -13.40
CA ALA A 189 2.19 6.32 -14.73
C ALA A 189 1.26 5.12 -14.96
N VAL A 190 1.25 4.11 -14.07
CA VAL A 190 0.38 2.93 -14.27
C VAL A 190 -1.11 3.25 -14.20
N LEU A 191 -1.50 4.31 -13.47
CA LEU A 191 -2.90 4.77 -13.39
C LEU A 191 -3.37 5.53 -14.64
N LYS A 192 -2.46 6.01 -15.49
CA LYS A 192 -2.79 6.69 -16.75
C LYS A 192 -3.12 5.74 -17.90
N ALA A 193 -2.79 4.46 -17.76
CA ALA A 193 -3.11 3.45 -18.77
C ALA A 193 -4.65 3.23 -18.88
N PRO A 194 -5.15 2.70 -20.01
CA PRO A 194 -6.52 2.21 -20.13
C PRO A 194 -6.93 1.33 -18.95
N PRO A 195 -8.20 1.31 -18.50
CA PRO A 195 -8.59 0.69 -17.23
C PRO A 195 -8.10 -0.76 -17.04
N ARG A 196 -8.28 -1.61 -18.05
CA ARG A 196 -7.84 -3.01 -18.00
C ARG A 196 -6.32 -3.13 -17.83
N GLU A 197 -5.57 -2.40 -18.64
CA GLU A 197 -4.11 -2.33 -18.59
C GLU A 197 -3.63 -1.76 -17.26
N SER A 198 -4.26 -0.69 -16.77
CA SER A 198 -3.95 -0.08 -15.48
C SER A 198 -4.10 -1.06 -14.33
N ALA A 199 -5.17 -1.85 -14.32
CA ALA A 199 -5.38 -2.86 -13.29
C ALA A 199 -4.26 -3.93 -13.33
N GLU A 200 -3.94 -4.47 -14.51
CA GLU A 200 -2.84 -5.44 -14.66
C GLU A 200 -1.48 -4.85 -14.26
N LEU A 201 -1.19 -3.60 -14.63
CA LEU A 201 0.04 -2.92 -14.26
C LEU A 201 0.15 -2.69 -12.76
N ILE A 202 -0.96 -2.37 -12.08
CA ILE A 202 -0.98 -2.29 -10.62
C ILE A 202 -0.73 -3.66 -10.00
N ARG A 203 -1.33 -4.74 -10.53
CA ARG A 203 -1.00 -6.10 -10.06
C ARG A 203 0.49 -6.39 -10.25
N TYR A 204 1.06 -5.97 -11.38
CA TYR A 204 2.46 -6.22 -11.74
C TYR A 204 3.43 -5.49 -10.80
N VAL A 205 3.17 -4.23 -10.49
CA VAL A 205 4.00 -3.43 -9.54
C VAL A 205 4.10 -4.08 -8.15
N PHE A 206 3.06 -4.78 -7.71
CA PHE A 206 3.02 -5.41 -6.39
C PHE A 206 3.37 -6.91 -6.42
N ALA A 207 3.71 -7.47 -7.58
CA ALA A 207 4.05 -8.87 -7.71
C ALA A 207 5.54 -9.10 -7.43
N ASP A 208 5.89 -10.00 -6.51
CA ASP A 208 7.30 -10.44 -6.39
C ASP A 208 7.74 -11.26 -7.62
N GLU A 209 6.80 -12.01 -8.20
CA GLU A 209 6.94 -12.82 -9.41
C GLU A 209 5.58 -12.86 -10.10
N TRP A 210 5.56 -12.68 -11.43
CA TRP A 210 4.35 -12.79 -12.23
C TRP A 210 4.07 -14.26 -12.56
N PRO A 211 2.88 -14.82 -12.24
CA PRO A 211 2.58 -16.22 -12.53
C PRO A 211 2.61 -16.49 -14.05
N GLU A 212 3.25 -17.59 -14.44
CA GLU A 212 3.17 -18.14 -15.81
C GLU A 212 1.79 -18.74 -16.12
#